data_AF-A0A101C9J2-F1
#
_entry.id   AF-A0A101C9J2-F1
#
_cell.length_a   1.000
_cell.length_b   1.000
_cell.length_c   1.000
_cell.angle_alpha   90.00
_cell.angle_beta   90.00
_cell.angle_gamma   90.00
#
_symmetry.space_group_name_H-M   'P 1'
#
loop_
_entity.id
_entity.type
_entity.pdbx_description
1 polymer ?
#
loop_
_entity_poly.entity_id
_entity_poly.type
_entity_poly.pdbx_seq_one_letter_code
_entity_poly.pdbx_strand_id
1 'polypeptide(L)'
;MRTFKVIFNTIRSMSFTKILKLLSAVLPHPLFSILSFYATVKAFSIAQNLYPKTASKNGEGNAFRHSLWCCFILMYCSKISSPEKALNFCKKITDLHEELFPNEPLETKMDLHNNKTGMDYFMELLPGIHRQFFEKSFFIEELQKKTANAKILKNLNDDFAGELVYLDEK
;
A
#
# COMPACT_ATOMS: atom_id res chain seq x y z
N MET A 1 9.12 3.07 21.00
CA MET A 1 9.18 1.79 21.74
C MET A 1 8.05 0.81 21.38
N ARG A 2 6.77 1.23 21.33
CA ARG A 2 5.64 0.33 21.00
C ARG A 2 5.71 -0.25 19.57
N THR A 3 5.98 0.57 18.55
CA THR A 3 6.06 0.12 17.14
C THR A 3 7.19 -0.88 16.90
N PHE A 4 8.38 -0.62 17.43
CA PHE A 4 9.53 -1.52 17.31
C PHE A 4 9.24 -2.89 17.95
N LYS A 5 8.62 -2.89 19.14
CA LYS A 5 8.23 -4.13 19.83
C LYS A 5 7.22 -4.95 19.01
N VAL A 6 6.23 -4.28 18.39
CA VAL A 6 5.27 -4.96 17.50
C VAL A 6 6.00 -5.59 16.32
N ILE A 7 6.80 -4.81 15.58
CA ILE A 7 7.54 -5.31 14.41
C ILE A 7 8.45 -6.48 14.77
N PHE A 8 9.22 -6.36 15.86
CA PHE A 8 10.10 -7.43 16.32
C PHE A 8 9.33 -8.71 16.66
N ASN A 9 8.22 -8.58 17.39
CA ASN A 9 7.38 -9.72 17.74
C ASN A 9 6.75 -10.36 16.49
N THR A 10 6.27 -9.55 15.55
CA THR A 10 5.73 -10.03 14.27
C THR A 10 6.77 -10.84 13.51
N ILE A 11 7.98 -10.29 13.29
CA ILE A 11 9.06 -11.00 12.58
C ILE A 11 9.43 -12.30 13.32
N ARG A 12 9.50 -12.27 14.65
CA ARG A 12 9.84 -13.45 15.47
C ARG A 12 8.78 -14.55 15.40
N SER A 13 7.51 -14.20 15.17
CA SER A 13 6.43 -15.17 15.01
C SER A 13 6.34 -15.80 13.62
N MET A 14 7.10 -15.31 12.64
CA MET A 14 7.06 -15.84 11.28
C MET A 14 7.82 -17.16 11.15
N SER A 15 7.35 -18.02 10.25
CA SER A 15 8.10 -19.22 9.88
C SER A 15 9.42 -18.86 9.20
N PHE A 16 10.40 -19.77 9.28
CA PHE A 16 11.70 -19.59 8.63
C PHE A 16 11.57 -19.29 7.11
N THR A 17 10.65 -19.99 6.43
CA THR A 17 10.36 -19.75 5.00
C THR A 17 9.86 -18.33 4.74
N LYS A 18 8.98 -17.80 5.59
CA LYS A 18 8.49 -16.41 5.48
C LYS A 18 9.61 -15.39 5.73
N ILE A 19 10.51 -15.67 6.66
CA ILE A 19 11.69 -14.84 6.92
C ILE A 19 12.61 -14.83 5.69
N LEU A 20 12.89 -15.99 5.08
CA LEU A 20 13.70 -16.07 3.86
C LEU A 20 13.07 -15.30 2.69
N LYS A 21 11.74 -15.38 2.51
CA LYS A 21 11.02 -14.57 1.51
C LYS A 21 11.14 -13.06 1.77
N LEU A 22 11.00 -12.63 3.02
CA LEU A 22 11.20 -11.22 3.40
C LEU A 22 12.62 -10.74 3.08
N LEU A 23 13.63 -11.53 3.45
CA LEU A 23 15.03 -11.21 3.18
C LEU A 23 15.34 -11.12 1.68
N SER A 24 14.76 -11.99 0.84
CA SER A 24 14.97 -11.96 -0.61
C SER A 24 14.34 -10.75 -1.32
N ALA A 25 13.40 -10.06 -0.67
CA ALA A 25 12.85 -8.81 -1.16
C ALA A 25 13.63 -7.58 -0.66
N VAL A 26 14.06 -7.60 0.61
CA VAL A 26 14.64 -6.43 1.29
C VAL A 26 16.14 -6.28 1.04
N LEU A 27 16.92 -7.37 1.13
CA LEU A 27 18.37 -7.32 1.03
C LEU A 27 18.90 -6.79 -0.33
N PRO A 28 18.29 -7.13 -1.48
CA PRO A 28 18.75 -6.58 -2.76
C PRO A 28 18.48 -5.08 -2.93
N HIS A 29 17.57 -4.50 -2.15
CA HIS A 29 17.13 -3.11 -2.30
C HIS A 29 17.04 -2.40 -0.93
N PRO A 30 18.17 -2.22 -0.22
CA PRO A 30 18.15 -1.73 1.16
C PRO A 30 17.60 -0.32 1.28
N LEU A 31 17.98 0.60 0.38
CA LEU A 31 17.47 1.97 0.38
C LEU A 31 15.96 2.02 0.10
N PHE A 32 15.48 1.27 -0.90
CA PHE A 32 14.05 1.18 -1.17
C PHE A 32 13.27 0.60 0.01
N SER A 33 13.85 -0.37 0.72
CA SER A 33 13.22 -0.99 1.88
C SER A 33 13.09 -0.04 3.06
N ILE A 34 14.11 0.79 3.31
CA ILE A 34 14.04 1.83 4.35
C ILE A 34 12.96 2.86 3.98
N LEU A 35 12.93 3.29 2.72
CA LEU A 35 11.94 4.24 2.23
C LEU A 35 10.52 3.68 2.23
N SER A 36 10.33 2.40 1.87
CA SER A 36 9.02 1.76 1.90
C SER A 36 8.53 1.54 3.32
N PHE A 37 9.43 1.20 4.25
CA PHE A 37 9.07 1.12 5.66
C PHE A 37 8.61 2.48 6.20
N TYR A 38 9.31 3.55 5.85
CA TYR A 38 8.88 4.92 6.18
C TYR A 38 7.52 5.25 5.54
N ALA A 39 7.30 4.85 4.28
CA ALA A 39 6.03 5.00 3.59
C ALA A 39 4.90 4.26 4.32
N THR A 40 5.11 3.00 4.74
CA THR A 40 4.14 2.19 5.49
C THR A 40 3.70 2.92 6.75
N VAL A 41 4.66 3.35 7.58
CA VAL A 41 4.35 4.03 8.85
C VAL A 41 3.57 5.34 8.60
N LYS A 42 3.96 6.11 7.57
CA LYS A 42 3.29 7.37 7.25
C LYS A 42 1.90 7.18 6.67
N ALA A 43 1.72 6.28 5.70
CA ALA A 43 0.42 6.00 5.09
C ALA A 43 -0.56 5.45 6.14
N PHE A 44 -0.11 4.51 6.97
CA PHE A 44 -0.93 3.98 8.07
C PHE A 44 -1.33 5.08 9.06
N SER A 45 -0.39 5.92 9.50
CA SER A 45 -0.68 7.01 10.43
C SER A 45 -1.68 8.02 9.87
N ILE A 46 -1.59 8.37 8.59
CA ILE A 46 -2.52 9.29 7.94
C ILE A 46 -3.90 8.64 7.79
N ALA A 47 -3.96 7.41 7.29
CA ALA A 47 -5.21 6.68 7.15
C ALA A 47 -5.92 6.49 8.48
N GLN A 48 -5.19 6.16 9.55
CA GLN A 48 -5.75 5.98 10.89
C GLN A 48 -6.29 7.30 11.48
N ASN A 49 -5.71 8.45 11.12
CA ASN A 49 -6.22 9.76 11.54
C ASN A 49 -7.47 10.17 10.76
N LEU A 50 -7.51 9.92 9.45
CA LEU A 50 -8.63 10.31 8.58
C LEU A 50 -9.82 9.34 8.69
N TYR A 51 -9.55 8.05 8.83
CA TYR A 51 -10.54 6.97 8.84
C TYR A 51 -10.35 6.04 10.06
N PRO A 52 -10.47 6.56 11.29
CA PRO A 52 -10.09 5.81 12.50
C PRO A 52 -10.85 4.50 12.71
N LYS A 53 -12.06 4.38 12.15
CA LYS A 53 -12.92 3.20 12.31
C LYS A 53 -12.63 2.08 11.30
N THR A 54 -12.15 2.44 10.09
CA THR A 54 -12.07 1.52 8.94
C THR A 54 -10.66 1.34 8.38
N ALA A 55 -9.70 2.22 8.72
CA ALA A 55 -8.32 2.15 8.23
C ALA A 55 -7.56 0.89 8.64
N SER A 56 -7.96 0.22 9.72
CA SER A 56 -7.34 -1.02 10.20
C SER A 56 -8.19 -2.26 9.92
N LYS A 57 -9.25 -2.13 9.11
CA LYS A 57 -10.15 -3.24 8.79
C LYS A 57 -10.34 -3.36 7.27
N ASN A 58 -11.54 -3.66 6.75
CA ASN A 58 -11.80 -3.87 5.32
C ASN A 58 -12.69 -2.78 4.68
N GLY A 59 -13.03 -1.73 5.42
CA GLY A 59 -13.85 -0.62 4.91
C GLY A 59 -13.07 0.41 4.07
N GLU A 60 -13.73 1.50 3.70
CA GLU A 60 -13.19 2.58 2.85
C GLU A 60 -11.81 3.12 3.29
N GLY A 61 -11.58 3.21 4.60
CA GLY A 61 -10.30 3.69 5.14
C GLY A 61 -9.13 2.76 4.82
N ASN A 62 -9.37 1.45 4.69
CA ASN A 62 -8.37 0.49 4.23
C ASN A 62 -8.09 0.72 2.74
N ALA A 63 -9.13 0.89 1.91
CA ALA A 63 -8.95 1.16 0.49
C ALA A 63 -8.10 2.42 0.24
N PHE A 64 -8.38 3.48 1.00
CA PHE A 64 -7.54 4.68 1.04
C PHE A 64 -6.10 4.36 1.45
N ARG A 65 -5.91 3.61 2.55
CA ARG A 65 -4.60 3.26 3.10
C ARG A 65 -3.73 2.54 2.09
N HIS A 66 -4.24 1.49 1.44
CA HIS A 66 -3.49 0.67 0.47
C HIS A 66 -3.03 1.50 -0.73
N SER A 67 -3.93 2.33 -1.25
CA SER A 67 -3.64 3.20 -2.39
C SER A 67 -2.62 4.28 -2.04
N LEU A 68 -2.79 4.93 -0.88
CA LEU A 68 -1.85 5.93 -0.38
C LEU A 68 -0.48 5.32 -0.08
N TRP A 69 -0.46 4.10 0.46
CA TRP A 69 0.77 3.38 0.75
C TRP A 69 1.59 3.15 -0.51
N CYS A 70 0.96 2.68 -1.60
CA CYS A 70 1.61 2.52 -2.90
C CYS A 70 2.12 3.85 -3.46
N CYS A 71 1.31 4.91 -3.42
CA CYS A 71 1.72 6.25 -3.84
C CYS A 71 2.96 6.74 -3.08
N PHE A 72 3.02 6.50 -1.76
CA PHE A 72 4.16 6.91 -0.94
C PHE A 72 5.42 6.09 -1.24
N ILE A 73 5.32 4.77 -1.38
CA ILE A 73 6.47 3.94 -1.79
C ILE A 73 7.02 4.46 -3.11
N LEU A 74 6.15 4.63 -4.11
CA LEU A 74 6.52 5.13 -5.43
C LEU A 74 7.14 6.52 -5.36
N MET A 75 6.54 7.45 -4.63
CA MET A 75 7.08 8.80 -4.44
C MET A 75 8.49 8.75 -3.87
N TYR A 76 8.73 8.06 -2.75
CA TYR A 76 10.05 8.06 -2.12
C TYR A 76 11.09 7.34 -2.97
N CYS A 77 10.77 6.17 -3.52
CA CYS A 77 11.71 5.39 -4.31
C CYS A 77 12.02 6.07 -5.66
N SER A 78 11.03 6.73 -6.28
CA SER A 78 11.23 7.48 -7.53
C SER A 78 12.08 8.73 -7.36
N LYS A 79 12.28 9.23 -6.13
CA LYS A 79 13.25 10.32 -5.87
C LYS A 79 14.69 9.84 -6.01
N ILE A 80 14.97 8.57 -5.76
CA ILE A 80 16.34 8.02 -5.81
C ILE A 80 16.56 7.02 -6.95
N SER A 81 15.55 6.74 -7.76
CA SER A 81 15.63 5.82 -8.91
C SER A 81 14.60 6.15 -9.97
N SER A 82 14.55 5.36 -11.05
CA SER A 82 13.52 5.52 -12.07
C SER A 82 12.14 5.10 -11.53
N PRO A 83 11.04 5.72 -12.00
CA PRO A 83 9.70 5.33 -11.60
C PRO A 83 9.38 3.86 -11.89
N GLU A 84 9.89 3.29 -12.97
CA GLU A 84 9.66 1.88 -13.34
C GLU A 84 10.33 0.92 -12.33
N LYS A 85 11.56 1.25 -11.90
CA LYS A 85 12.24 0.46 -10.84
C LYS A 85 11.50 0.58 -9.52
N ALA A 86 11.01 1.78 -9.19
CA ALA A 86 10.20 2.01 -7.99
C ALA A 86 8.88 1.22 -8.05
N LEU A 87 8.22 1.17 -9.21
CA LEU A 87 6.98 0.43 -9.45
C LEU A 87 7.17 -1.07 -9.29
N ASN A 88 8.19 -1.63 -9.92
CA ASN A 88 8.51 -3.05 -9.79
C ASN A 88 8.78 -3.43 -8.33
N PHE A 89 9.52 -2.59 -7.59
CA PHE A 89 9.74 -2.80 -6.17
C PHE A 89 8.46 -2.65 -5.34
N CYS A 90 7.66 -1.62 -5.60
CA CYS A 90 6.39 -1.37 -4.92
C CYS A 90 5.48 -2.59 -5.02
N LYS A 91 5.24 -3.08 -6.24
CA LYS A 91 4.46 -4.29 -6.47
C LYS A 91 5.03 -5.49 -5.72
N LYS A 92 6.35 -5.73 -5.84
CA LYS A 92 7.02 -6.85 -5.17
C LYS A 92 6.82 -6.81 -3.65
N ILE A 93 6.98 -5.64 -3.02
CA ILE A 93 6.92 -5.54 -1.55
C ILE A 93 5.47 -5.56 -1.03
N THR A 94 4.51 -5.01 -1.77
CA THR A 94 3.09 -5.04 -1.38
C THR A 94 2.48 -6.42 -1.59
N ASP A 95 2.79 -7.10 -2.70
CA ASP A 95 2.33 -8.48 -2.92
C ASP A 95 2.90 -9.41 -1.86
N LEU A 96 4.19 -9.24 -1.54
CA LEU A 96 4.83 -10.00 -0.47
C LEU A 96 4.18 -9.73 0.89
N HIS A 97 3.75 -8.50 1.18
CA HIS A 97 3.03 -8.19 2.41
C HIS A 97 1.74 -9.03 2.52
N GLU A 98 0.94 -9.08 1.47
CA GLU A 98 -0.28 -9.90 1.45
C GLU A 98 0.01 -11.41 1.55
N GLU A 99 1.11 -11.90 0.97
CA GLU A 99 1.54 -13.31 1.14
C GLU A 99 1.99 -13.63 2.58
N LEU A 100 2.67 -12.68 3.23
CA LEU A 100 3.23 -12.87 4.56
C LEU A 100 2.14 -12.82 5.64
N PHE A 101 1.09 -12.04 5.41
CA PHE A 101 -0.05 -11.84 6.31
C PHE A 101 -1.35 -12.16 5.57
N PRO A 102 -1.63 -13.45 5.29
CA PRO A 102 -2.75 -13.84 4.44
C PRO A 102 -4.09 -13.49 5.08
N ASN A 103 -4.94 -12.87 4.28
CA ASN A 103 -6.33 -12.53 4.57
C ASN A 103 -7.28 -13.53 3.88
N GLU A 104 -8.59 -13.39 4.11
CA GLU A 104 -9.57 -14.15 3.32
C GLU A 104 -9.47 -13.79 1.82
N PRO A 105 -9.88 -14.68 0.88
CA PRO A 105 -9.67 -14.45 -0.54
C PRO A 105 -10.23 -13.12 -1.08
N LEU A 106 -11.39 -12.69 -0.56
CA LEU A 106 -12.04 -11.45 -0.98
C LEU A 106 -11.32 -10.21 -0.44
N GLU A 107 -10.82 -10.28 0.79
CA GLU A 107 -9.99 -9.23 1.42
C GLU A 107 -8.65 -9.09 0.68
N THR A 108 -8.00 -10.21 0.38
CA THR A 108 -6.76 -10.22 -0.42
C THR A 108 -7.00 -9.61 -1.79
N LYS A 109 -8.13 -9.90 -2.44
CA LYS A 109 -8.51 -9.28 -3.72
C LYS A 109 -8.66 -7.77 -3.59
N MET A 110 -9.35 -7.30 -2.55
CA MET A 110 -9.53 -5.87 -2.27
C MET A 110 -8.17 -5.17 -2.06
N ASP A 111 -7.30 -5.73 -1.21
CA ASP A 111 -5.99 -5.16 -0.90
C ASP A 111 -5.11 -5.06 -2.16
N LEU A 112 -5.04 -6.13 -2.97
CA LEU A 112 -4.30 -6.15 -4.24
C LEU A 112 -4.86 -5.14 -5.27
N HIS A 113 -6.19 -5.03 -5.37
CA HIS A 113 -6.86 -4.08 -6.27
C HIS A 113 -6.55 -2.63 -5.89
N ASN A 114 -6.65 -2.29 -4.62
CA ASN A 114 -6.36 -0.94 -4.12
C ASN A 114 -4.87 -0.61 -4.20
N ASN A 115 -3.99 -1.59 -3.94
CA ASN A 115 -2.56 -1.43 -4.19
C ASN A 115 -2.30 -1.06 -5.65
N LYS A 116 -2.87 -1.81 -6.59
CA LYS A 116 -2.76 -1.52 -8.02
C LYS A 116 -3.31 -0.14 -8.38
N THR A 117 -4.48 0.23 -7.86
CA THR A 117 -5.09 1.54 -8.14
C THR A 117 -4.21 2.70 -7.66
N GLY A 118 -3.57 2.56 -6.49
CA GLY A 118 -2.58 3.55 -6.02
C GLY A 118 -1.32 3.62 -6.89
N MET A 119 -0.84 2.46 -7.39
CA MET A 119 0.29 2.43 -8.31
C MET A 119 -0.04 3.10 -9.65
N ASP A 120 -1.17 2.75 -10.25
CA ASP A 120 -1.63 3.30 -11.52
C ASP A 120 -1.81 4.82 -11.41
N TYR A 121 -2.48 5.30 -10.36
CA TYR A 121 -2.68 6.73 -10.11
C TYR A 121 -1.35 7.50 -10.04
N PHE A 122 -0.34 6.98 -9.33
CA PHE A 122 0.98 7.64 -9.30
C PHE A 122 1.61 7.70 -10.71
N MET A 123 1.51 6.62 -11.48
CA MET A 123 2.09 6.56 -12.83
C MET A 123 1.40 7.51 -13.81
N GLU A 124 0.08 7.71 -13.68
CA GLU A 124 -0.70 8.67 -14.46
C GLU A 124 -0.26 10.13 -14.25
N LEU A 125 0.29 10.45 -13.07
CA LEU A 125 0.75 11.80 -12.75
C LEU A 125 2.15 12.13 -13.31
N LEU A 126 2.99 11.11 -13.58
CA LEU A 126 4.38 11.30 -14.00
C LEU A 126 4.58 12.12 -15.28
N PRO A 127 3.72 12.02 -16.32
CA PRO A 127 3.83 12.87 -17.50
C PRO A 127 3.67 14.37 -17.19
N GLY A 128 2.89 14.71 -16.16
CA GLY A 128 2.61 16.10 -15.77
C GLY A 128 3.54 16.65 -14.69
N ILE A 129 4.20 15.78 -13.91
CA ILE A 129 5.00 16.19 -12.74
C ILE A 129 6.31 15.39 -12.72
N HIS A 130 7.44 16.10 -12.72
CA HIS A 130 8.73 15.45 -12.58
C HIS A 130 8.84 14.76 -11.19
N ARG A 131 9.32 13.51 -11.17
CA ARG A 131 9.38 12.61 -10.01
C ARG A 131 9.94 13.19 -8.70
N GLN A 132 10.74 14.25 -8.76
CA GLN A 132 11.31 14.92 -7.59
C GLN A 132 10.31 15.83 -6.85
N PHE A 133 9.30 16.34 -7.55
CA PHE A 133 8.38 17.35 -7.04
C PHE A 133 7.11 16.78 -6.40
N PHE A 134 6.94 15.46 -6.40
CA PHE A 134 5.85 14.85 -5.66
C PHE A 134 5.99 15.12 -4.16
N GLU A 135 4.92 15.63 -3.57
CA GLU A 135 4.73 15.77 -2.13
C GLU A 135 3.54 14.93 -1.67
N LYS A 136 3.49 14.63 -0.37
CA LYS A 136 2.44 13.77 0.21
C LYS A 136 1.03 14.32 -0.04
N SER A 137 0.87 15.64 -0.01
CA SER A 137 -0.41 16.33 -0.21
C SER A 137 -1.03 16.06 -1.58
N PHE A 138 -0.20 15.82 -2.61
CA PHE A 138 -0.67 15.54 -3.98
C PHE A 138 -1.59 14.32 -4.07
N PHE A 139 -1.41 13.37 -3.16
CA PHE A 139 -2.17 12.13 -3.19
C PHE A 139 -3.38 12.15 -2.26
N ILE A 140 -3.29 12.87 -1.13
CA ILE A 140 -4.29 12.74 -0.07
C ILE A 140 -5.67 13.19 -0.56
N GLU A 141 -5.78 14.39 -1.12
CA GLU A 141 -7.09 14.95 -1.51
C GLU A 141 -7.76 14.11 -2.61
N GLU A 142 -7.02 13.78 -3.67
CA GLU A 142 -7.55 12.97 -4.78
C GLU A 142 -7.88 11.54 -4.35
N LEU A 143 -7.06 10.93 -3.49
CA LEU A 143 -7.40 9.62 -2.93
C LEU A 143 -8.62 9.68 -2.01
N GLN A 144 -8.85 10.77 -1.26
CA GLN A 144 -10.09 10.95 -0.50
C GLN A 144 -11.30 11.04 -1.43
N LYS A 145 -11.19 11.76 -2.57
CA LYS A 145 -12.25 11.82 -3.60
C LYS A 145 -12.52 10.44 -4.20
N LYS A 146 -11.48 9.66 -4.52
CA LYS A 146 -11.63 8.27 -4.99
C LYS A 146 -12.26 7.38 -3.91
N THR A 147 -11.88 7.54 -2.65
CA THR A 147 -12.46 6.78 -1.52
C THR A 147 -13.94 7.08 -1.35
N ALA A 148 -14.36 8.34 -1.48
CA ALA A 148 -15.78 8.71 -1.41
C ALA A 148 -16.65 8.10 -2.52
N ASN A 149 -16.03 7.67 -3.62
CA ASN A 149 -16.70 7.01 -4.75
C ASN A 149 -16.45 5.49 -4.80
N ALA A 150 -15.75 4.94 -3.81
CA ALA A 150 -15.33 3.54 -3.78
C ALA A 150 -16.52 2.57 -3.88
N LYS A 151 -16.28 1.41 -4.47
CA LYS A 151 -17.30 0.39 -4.71
C LYS A 151 -17.21 -0.74 -3.68
N ILE A 152 -18.35 -1.27 -3.30
CA ILE A 152 -18.41 -2.46 -2.46
C ILE A 152 -18.03 -3.67 -3.33
N LEU A 153 -16.96 -4.36 -2.96
CA LEU A 153 -16.56 -5.62 -3.54
C LEU A 153 -17.36 -6.74 -2.87
N LYS A 154 -18.20 -7.44 -3.62
CA LYS A 154 -19.09 -8.49 -3.09
C LYS A 154 -18.57 -9.89 -3.42
N ASN A 155 -17.94 -10.04 -4.59
CA ASN A 155 -17.61 -11.34 -5.16
C ASN A 155 -16.20 -11.33 -5.77
N LEU A 156 -15.58 -12.51 -5.88
CA LEU A 156 -14.27 -12.68 -6.54
C LEU A 156 -14.30 -12.41 -8.06
N ASN A 157 -15.48 -12.33 -8.68
CA ASN A 157 -15.63 -12.02 -10.11
C ASN A 157 -15.89 -10.53 -10.36
N ASP A 158 -16.12 -9.73 -9.33
CA ASP A 158 -16.35 -8.29 -9.48
C ASP A 158 -15.08 -7.61 -9.98
N ASP A 159 -15.21 -6.70 -10.95
CA ASP A 159 -14.10 -5.90 -11.46
C ASP A 159 -14.53 -4.44 -11.56
N PHE A 160 -13.76 -3.57 -10.92
CA PHE A 160 -14.02 -2.13 -10.83
C PHE A 160 -12.74 -1.37 -11.21
N ALA A 161 -12.34 -1.49 -12.47
CA ALA A 161 -11.13 -0.87 -12.99
C ALA A 161 -11.10 0.64 -12.71
N GLY A 162 -10.00 1.12 -12.10
CA GLY A 162 -9.75 2.54 -11.79
C GLY A 162 -10.47 3.08 -10.55
N GLU A 163 -11.41 2.33 -9.99
CA GLU A 163 -12.12 2.68 -8.75
C GLU A 163 -11.49 1.98 -7.54
N LEU A 164 -11.54 2.65 -6.39
CA LEU A 164 -11.21 1.97 -5.12
C LEU A 164 -12.33 1.02 -4.74
N VAL A 165 -11.98 -0.05 -4.03
CA VAL A 165 -12.95 -1.05 -3.57
C VAL A 165 -12.79 -1.34 -2.09
N TYR A 166 -13.89 -1.68 -1.42
CA TYR A 166 -13.89 -2.04 -0.01
C TYR A 166 -14.92 -3.14 0.28
N LEU A 167 -14.85 -3.75 1.46
CA LEU A 167 -15.86 -4.70 1.93
C LEU A 167 -16.83 -4.00 2.87
N ASP A 168 -18.12 -4.26 2.66
CA ASP A 168 -19.17 -3.78 3.55
C ASP A 168 -19.12 -4.60 4.85
N GLU A 169 -18.53 -4.02 5.88
CA GLU A 169 -18.59 -4.58 7.22
C GLU A 169 -19.95 -4.26 7.83
N LYS A 170 -20.81 -5.29 7.89
CA LYS A 170 -22.01 -5.24 8.73
C LYS A 170 -21.66 -5.02 10.20
#